data_AF-A0A3R5UV86-F1
#
_entry.id   AF-A0A3R5UV86-F1
#
_cell.length_a   1.000
_cell.length_b   1.000
_cell.length_c   1.000
_cell.angle_alpha   90.00
_cell.angle_beta   90.00
_cell.angle_gamma   90.00
#
_symmetry.space_group_name_H-M   'P 1'
#
loop_
_entity.id
_entity.type
_entity.pdbx_description
1 polymer ?
#
loop_
_entity_poly.entity_id
_entity_poly.type
_entity_poly.pdbx_seq_one_letter_code
_entity_poly.pdbx_strand_id
1 'polypeptide(L)'
;MTTEEVKIFVSKLQEIGNIENSKDRLQHFIQSWEQLPEPKFNQPEQLAELIIYCIFEELMDLADYRKAKLWAEKGMLTGRAQSPYSSYEYIQLGRVCYELKEYDEAMKYFSIAYEQGKKRTFQEFDKKYWEFYSKNKK
;
A
#
# COMPACT_ATOMS: atom_id res chain seq x y z
N MET A 1 13.49 15.13 -8.26
CA MET A 1 14.64 14.22 -8.44
C MET A 1 14.90 14.03 -9.92
N THR A 2 16.16 13.87 -10.32
CA THR A 2 16.59 13.48 -11.67
C THR A 2 16.40 11.98 -11.87
N THR A 3 16.38 11.51 -13.12
CA THR A 3 16.28 10.06 -13.43
C THR A 3 17.39 9.24 -12.75
N GLU A 4 18.60 9.78 -12.60
CA GLU A 4 19.69 9.07 -11.95
C GLU A 4 19.48 8.99 -10.42
N GLU A 5 19.04 10.08 -9.80
CA GLU A 5 18.67 10.09 -8.38
C GLU A 5 17.53 9.10 -8.09
N VAL A 6 16.57 8.97 -9.00
CA VAL A 6 15.47 8.01 -8.88
C VAL A 6 16.00 6.57 -8.92
N LYS A 7 16.87 6.23 -9.86
CA LYS A 7 17.48 4.89 -9.95
C LYS A 7 18.23 4.52 -8.68
N ILE A 8 19.07 5.42 -8.18
CA ILE A 8 19.81 5.23 -6.92
C ILE A 8 18.84 4.99 -5.76
N PHE A 9 17.77 5.77 -5.70
CA PHE A 9 16.75 5.62 -4.66
C PHE A 9 16.02 4.28 -4.75
N VAL A 10 15.63 3.83 -5.96
CA VAL A 10 15.01 2.51 -6.16
C VAL A 10 15.96 1.39 -5.76
N SER A 11 17.24 1.46 -6.15
CA SER A 11 18.24 0.46 -5.74
C SER A 11 18.38 0.39 -4.22
N LYS A 12 18.39 1.55 -3.53
CA LYS A 12 18.39 1.59 -2.06
C LYS A 12 17.14 0.93 -1.47
N LEU A 13 15.96 1.15 -2.03
CA LEU A 13 14.74 0.47 -1.56
C LEU A 13 14.82 -1.05 -1.73
N GLN A 14 15.43 -1.54 -2.82
CA GLN A 14 15.66 -2.97 -3.04
C GLN A 14 16.63 -3.54 -2.00
N GLU A 15 17.71 -2.83 -1.68
CA GLU A 15 18.65 -3.22 -0.62
C GLU A 15 17.96 -3.30 0.74
N ILE A 16 17.11 -2.32 1.08
CA ILE A 16 16.31 -2.35 2.30
C ILE A 16 15.40 -3.58 2.31
N GLY A 17 14.76 -3.91 1.19
CA GLY A 17 13.92 -5.11 1.04
C GLY A 17 14.63 -6.43 1.36
N ASN A 18 15.96 -6.48 1.27
CA ASN A 18 16.77 -7.67 1.58
C ASN A 18 17.16 -7.80 3.05
N ILE A 19 16.90 -6.81 3.90
CA ILE A 19 17.17 -6.89 5.35
C ILE A 19 16.23 -7.94 5.95
N GLU A 20 16.73 -8.95 6.66
CA GLU A 20 15.89 -10.05 7.14
C GLU A 20 14.84 -9.63 8.18
N ASN A 21 15.18 -8.68 9.05
CA ASN A 21 14.33 -8.23 10.14
C ASN A 21 13.29 -7.20 9.68
N SER A 22 12.00 -7.54 9.80
CA SER A 22 10.89 -6.65 9.41
C SER A 22 10.86 -5.31 10.13
N LYS A 23 11.24 -5.24 11.41
CA LYS A 23 11.26 -3.96 12.16
C LYS A 23 12.36 -3.04 11.64
N ASP A 24 13.53 -3.61 11.34
CA ASP A 24 14.64 -2.86 10.77
C ASP A 24 14.32 -2.40 9.35
N ARG A 25 13.72 -3.27 8.51
CA ARG A 25 13.19 -2.90 7.18
C ARG A 25 12.22 -1.72 7.27
N LEU A 26 11.21 -1.84 8.12
CA LEU A 26 10.22 -0.80 8.35
C LEU A 26 10.89 0.52 8.74
N GLN A 27 11.84 0.50 9.68
CA GLN A 27 12.57 1.69 10.09
C GLN A 27 13.31 2.34 8.91
N HIS A 28 14.01 1.55 8.10
CA HIS A 28 14.73 2.06 6.93
C HIS A 28 13.82 2.59 5.82
N PHE A 29 12.66 1.97 5.60
CA PHE A 29 11.67 2.51 4.67
C PHE A 29 11.08 3.83 5.17
N ILE A 30 10.73 3.94 6.46
CA ILE A 30 10.27 5.20 7.04
C ILE A 30 11.35 6.29 6.91
N GLN A 31 12.61 5.98 7.21
CA GLN A 31 13.71 6.94 7.03
C GLN A 31 13.84 7.40 5.57
N SER A 32 13.69 6.50 4.62
CA SER A 32 13.71 6.83 3.19
C SER A 32 12.52 7.72 2.79
N TRP A 33 11.34 7.53 3.39
CA TRP A 33 10.18 8.40 3.19
C TRP A 33 10.43 9.81 3.72
N GLU A 34 11.00 9.93 4.93
CA GLU A 34 11.32 11.23 5.52
C GLU A 34 12.32 12.01 4.65
N GLN A 35 13.24 11.31 3.98
CA GLN A 35 14.25 11.89 3.08
C GLN A 35 13.72 12.30 1.70
N LEU A 36 12.49 11.90 1.30
CA LEU A 36 11.92 12.32 0.02
C LEU A 36 11.76 13.86 -0.03
N PRO A 37 12.16 14.51 -1.14
CA PRO A 37 11.99 15.95 -1.29
C PRO A 37 10.51 16.32 -1.46
N GLU A 38 10.15 17.55 -1.11
CA GLU A 38 8.80 18.05 -1.40
C GLU A 38 8.63 18.38 -2.90
N PRO A 39 7.43 18.20 -3.48
CA PRO A 39 6.22 17.63 -2.87
C PRO A 39 6.25 16.10 -2.76
N LYS A 40 6.18 15.54 -1.54
CA LYS A 40 6.38 14.10 -1.29
C LYS A 40 5.43 13.16 -2.06
N PHE A 41 4.20 13.58 -2.31
CA PHE A 41 3.19 12.75 -3.00
C PHE A 41 3.22 12.86 -4.52
N ASN A 42 4.06 13.74 -5.08
CA ASN A 42 4.21 13.95 -6.51
C ASN A 42 5.68 13.75 -6.93
N GLN A 43 6.21 12.58 -6.59
CA GLN A 43 7.56 12.17 -6.96
C GLN A 43 7.56 11.51 -8.35
N PRO A 44 8.66 11.65 -9.12
CA PRO A 44 8.80 10.96 -10.39
C PRO A 44 8.72 9.45 -10.22
N GLU A 45 8.34 8.75 -11.30
CA GLU A 45 8.32 7.29 -11.39
C GLU A 45 7.54 6.59 -10.26
N GLN A 46 6.57 7.28 -9.66
CA GLN A 46 5.70 6.75 -8.60
C GLN A 46 6.50 6.29 -7.36
N LEU A 47 7.60 6.97 -7.06
CA LEU A 47 8.44 6.66 -5.90
C LEU A 47 7.68 6.73 -4.57
N ALA A 48 6.76 7.69 -4.45
CA ALA A 48 5.95 7.87 -3.25
C ALA A 48 5.03 6.66 -3.02
N GLU A 49 4.40 6.18 -4.09
CA GLU A 49 3.55 5.00 -4.12
C GLU A 49 4.34 3.75 -3.73
N LEU A 50 5.54 3.57 -4.29
CA LEU A 50 6.39 2.42 -4.03
C LEU A 50 6.79 2.34 -2.55
N ILE A 51 7.26 3.43 -1.98
CA ILE A 51 7.72 3.43 -0.59
C ILE A 51 6.55 3.31 0.40
N ILE A 52 5.41 3.94 0.12
CA ILE A 52 4.19 3.79 0.92
C ILE A 52 3.77 2.31 0.91
N TYR A 53 3.81 1.66 -0.25
CA TYR A 53 3.52 0.24 -0.38
C TYR A 53 4.46 -0.63 0.47
N CYS A 54 5.78 -0.40 0.38
CA CYS A 54 6.75 -1.14 1.19
C CYS A 54 6.48 -0.98 2.70
N ILE A 55 6.25 0.25 3.16
CA ILE A 55 5.94 0.52 4.57
C ILE A 55 4.64 -0.16 4.99
N PHE A 56 3.62 -0.10 4.14
CA PHE A 56 2.33 -0.72 4.39
C PHE A 56 2.45 -2.24 4.57
N GLU A 57 3.12 -2.95 3.65
CA GLU A 57 3.24 -4.41 3.75
C GLU A 57 4.05 -4.83 4.98
N GLU A 58 5.15 -4.13 5.32
CA GLU A 58 5.89 -4.42 6.55
C GLU A 58 5.02 -4.25 7.80
N LEU A 59 4.15 -3.23 7.84
CA LEU A 59 3.23 -3.02 8.95
C LEU A 59 2.14 -4.10 9.00
N MET A 60 1.67 -4.58 7.85
CA MET A 60 0.73 -5.71 7.76
C MET A 60 1.37 -7.00 8.28
N ASP A 61 2.61 -7.30 7.90
CA ASP A 61 3.38 -8.46 8.35
C ASP A 61 3.66 -8.41 9.86
N LEU A 62 3.94 -7.22 10.40
CA LEU A 62 4.12 -6.98 11.83
C LEU A 62 2.80 -6.93 12.61
N ALA A 63 1.65 -7.06 11.94
CA ALA A 63 0.31 -6.92 12.51
C ALA A 63 0.05 -5.57 13.21
N ASP A 64 0.78 -4.51 12.83
CA ASP A 64 0.53 -3.14 13.31
C ASP A 64 -0.52 -2.45 12.41
N TYR A 65 -1.71 -3.02 12.38
CA TYR A 65 -2.78 -2.63 11.45
C TYR A 65 -3.24 -1.18 11.63
N ARG A 66 -3.12 -0.63 12.84
CA ARG A 66 -3.44 0.79 13.09
C ARG A 66 -2.51 1.70 12.32
N LYS A 67 -1.20 1.45 12.35
CA LYS A 67 -0.25 2.22 11.53
C LYS A 67 -0.39 1.88 10.05
N ALA A 68 -0.62 0.62 9.69
CA ALA A 68 -0.84 0.24 8.30
C ALA A 68 -1.99 1.04 7.68
N LYS A 69 -3.08 1.26 8.42
CA LYS A 69 -4.22 2.06 7.94
C LYS A 69 -3.83 3.50 7.63
N LEU A 70 -3.05 4.14 8.51
CA LEU A 70 -2.54 5.50 8.28
C LEU A 70 -1.69 5.58 7.01
N TRP A 71 -0.91 4.55 6.71
CA TRP A 71 -0.09 4.49 5.49
C TRP A 71 -0.91 4.18 4.24
N ALA A 72 -1.93 3.32 4.32
CA ALA A 72 -2.87 3.10 3.22
C ALA A 72 -3.63 4.40 2.88
N GLU A 73 -4.05 5.16 3.89
CA GLU A 73 -4.69 6.47 3.70
C GLU A 73 -3.74 7.49 3.06
N LYS A 74 -2.44 7.49 3.42
CA LYS A 74 -1.42 8.28 2.70
C LYS A 74 -1.30 7.89 1.23
N GLY A 75 -1.43 6.59 0.93
CA GLY A 75 -1.44 6.08 -0.45
C GLY A 75 -2.52 6.74 -1.31
N MET A 76 -3.67 7.08 -0.72
CA MET A 76 -4.77 7.77 -1.42
C MET A 76 -4.42 9.19 -1.88
N LEU A 77 -3.37 9.80 -1.33
CA LEU A 77 -2.92 11.15 -1.72
C LEU A 77 -2.04 11.13 -2.97
N THR A 78 -1.61 9.95 -3.42
CA THR A 78 -0.72 9.79 -4.57
C THR A 78 -1.45 9.95 -5.90
N GLY A 79 -0.70 10.22 -6.97
CA GLY A 79 -1.27 10.36 -8.31
C GLY A 79 -1.90 9.06 -8.83
N ARG A 80 -1.34 7.90 -8.45
CA ARG A 80 -1.88 6.59 -8.83
C ARG A 80 -3.31 6.38 -8.31
N ALA A 81 -3.57 6.72 -7.05
CA ALA A 81 -4.90 6.55 -6.44
C ALA A 81 -6.00 7.40 -7.11
N GLN A 82 -5.61 8.51 -7.75
CA GLN A 82 -6.51 9.39 -8.49
C GLN A 82 -6.85 8.86 -9.88
N SER A 83 -6.13 7.84 -10.37
CA SER A 83 -6.43 7.21 -11.64
C SER A 83 -7.70 6.36 -11.55
N PRO A 84 -8.65 6.49 -12.48
CA PRO A 84 -9.87 5.67 -12.50
C PRO A 84 -9.57 4.19 -12.73
N TYR A 85 -8.35 3.85 -13.16
CA TYR A 85 -7.89 2.49 -13.40
C TYR A 85 -7.13 1.89 -12.21
N SER A 86 -6.85 2.67 -11.15
CA SER A 86 -6.18 2.12 -9.98
C SER A 86 -7.19 1.52 -9.02
N SER A 87 -7.06 0.22 -8.78
CA SER A 87 -7.78 -0.51 -7.72
C SER A 87 -6.89 -0.87 -6.55
N TYR A 88 -5.61 -0.54 -6.64
CA TYR A 88 -4.59 -1.05 -5.74
C TYR A 88 -4.67 -0.41 -4.35
N GLU A 89 -4.77 0.91 -4.27
CA GLU A 89 -4.86 1.61 -2.98
C GLU A 89 -6.16 1.26 -2.25
N TYR A 90 -7.25 1.04 -3.00
CA TYR A 90 -8.52 0.59 -2.44
C TYR A 90 -8.47 -0.83 -1.86
N ILE A 91 -7.81 -1.78 -2.53
CA ILE A 91 -7.67 -3.12 -1.96
C ILE A 91 -6.82 -3.09 -0.68
N GLN A 92 -5.80 -2.23 -0.60
CA GLN A 92 -4.99 -2.09 0.61
C GLN A 92 -5.80 -1.53 1.80
N LEU A 93 -6.63 -0.51 1.55
CA LEU A 93 -7.56 0.00 2.56
C LEU A 93 -8.57 -1.07 3.01
N GLY A 94 -9.10 -1.85 2.06
CA GLY A 94 -10.00 -2.96 2.39
C GLY A 94 -9.32 -4.02 3.24
N ARG A 95 -8.08 -4.42 2.89
CA ARG A 95 -7.28 -5.40 3.64
C ARG A 95 -7.07 -4.97 5.08
N VAL A 96 -6.61 -3.74 5.30
CA VAL A 96 -6.29 -3.29 6.65
C VAL A 96 -7.54 -3.05 7.51
N CYS A 97 -8.62 -2.52 6.93
CA CYS A 97 -9.91 -2.42 7.63
C CYS A 97 -10.43 -3.81 8.04
N TYR A 98 -10.27 -4.82 7.18
CA TYR A 98 -10.63 -6.20 7.52
C TYR A 98 -9.84 -6.72 8.72
N GLU A 99 -8.51 -6.53 8.75
CA GLU A 99 -7.68 -6.95 9.89
C GLU A 99 -8.04 -6.22 11.19
N LEU A 100 -8.43 -4.94 11.08
CA LEU A 100 -8.94 -4.14 12.20
C LEU A 100 -10.36 -4.50 12.63
N LYS A 101 -11.02 -5.43 11.93
CA LYS A 101 -12.44 -5.80 12.13
C LYS A 101 -13.43 -4.66 11.85
N GLU A 102 -13.01 -3.67 11.06
CA GLU A 102 -13.82 -2.59 10.53
C GLU A 102 -14.52 -3.08 9.25
N TYR A 103 -15.47 -4.01 9.42
CA TYR A 103 -16.01 -4.78 8.30
C TYR A 103 -16.83 -3.97 7.30
N ASP A 104 -17.51 -2.91 7.77
CA ASP A 104 -18.31 -2.05 6.89
C ASP A 104 -17.39 -1.24 5.95
N GLU A 105 -16.33 -0.66 6.50
CA GLU A 105 -15.28 0.02 5.74
C GLU A 105 -14.53 -0.94 4.81
N ALA A 106 -14.21 -2.15 5.28
CA ALA A 106 -13.59 -3.18 4.45
C ALA A 106 -14.47 -3.51 3.24
N MET A 107 -15.77 -3.72 3.44
CA MET A 107 -16.73 -3.98 2.37
C MET A 107 -16.81 -2.82 1.37
N LYS A 108 -16.86 -1.57 1.87
CA LYS A 108 -16.85 -0.37 1.02
C LYS A 108 -15.63 -0.36 0.10
N TYR A 109 -14.43 -0.52 0.66
CA TYR A 109 -13.20 -0.45 -0.12
C TYR A 109 -13.01 -1.65 -1.06
N PHE A 110 -13.38 -2.86 -0.63
CA PHE A 110 -13.40 -4.03 -1.50
C PHE A 110 -14.38 -3.89 -2.66
N SER A 111 -15.52 -3.21 -2.46
CA SER A 111 -16.47 -2.95 -3.56
C SER A 111 -15.86 -2.04 -4.63
N ILE A 112 -15.21 -0.94 -4.22
CA ILE A 112 -14.56 -0.01 -5.15
C ILE A 112 -13.44 -0.74 -5.92
N ALA A 113 -12.58 -1.48 -5.20
CA ALA A 113 -11.51 -2.26 -5.80
C ALA A 113 -12.04 -3.30 -6.81
N TYR A 114 -13.14 -3.98 -6.47
CA TYR A 114 -13.80 -4.94 -7.34
C TYR A 114 -14.44 -4.29 -8.56
N GLU A 115 -15.05 -3.10 -8.44
CA GLU A 115 -15.65 -2.41 -9.59
C GLU A 115 -14.61 -2.16 -10.69
N GLN A 116 -13.40 -1.75 -10.29
CA GLN A 116 -12.29 -1.40 -11.18
C GLN A 116 -11.52 -2.62 -11.71
N GLY A 117 -11.14 -3.58 -10.86
CA GLY A 117 -10.27 -4.69 -11.25
C GLY A 117 -10.91 -6.08 -11.13
N LYS A 118 -12.18 -6.17 -10.72
CA LYS A 118 -12.94 -7.41 -10.54
C LYS A 118 -12.21 -8.37 -9.59
N LYS A 119 -12.35 -9.68 -9.81
CA LYS A 119 -11.68 -10.70 -8.98
C LYS A 119 -10.14 -10.61 -9.04
N ARG A 120 -9.57 -10.06 -10.13
CA ARG A 120 -8.12 -9.98 -10.33
C ARG A 120 -7.43 -9.18 -9.22
N THR A 121 -8.07 -8.12 -8.72
CA THR A 121 -7.53 -7.28 -7.64
C THR A 121 -7.28 -8.05 -6.34
N PHE A 122 -7.94 -9.20 -6.13
CA PHE A 122 -7.78 -10.00 -4.92
C PHE A 122 -6.74 -11.13 -5.07
N GLN A 123 -6.28 -11.43 -6.28
CA GLN A 123 -5.52 -12.65 -6.57
C GLN A 123 -4.12 -12.67 -5.94
N GLU A 124 -3.53 -11.49 -5.73
CA GLU A 124 -2.18 -11.33 -5.17
C GLU A 124 -2.16 -11.40 -3.64
N PHE A 125 -3.33 -11.45 -2.98
CA PHE A 125 -3.46 -11.37 -1.54
C PHE A 125 -4.05 -12.65 -0.93
N ASP A 126 -4.04 -12.72 0.40
CA ASP A 126 -4.66 -13.82 1.13
C ASP A 126 -6.12 -14.02 0.69
N LYS A 127 -6.49 -15.28 0.43
CA LYS A 127 -7.82 -15.67 -0.05
C LYS A 127 -8.93 -15.22 0.89
N LYS A 128 -8.64 -15.04 2.19
CA LYS A 128 -9.61 -14.57 3.19
C LYS A 128 -10.30 -13.27 2.80
N TYR A 129 -9.61 -12.35 2.12
CA TYR A 129 -10.19 -11.08 1.70
C TYR A 129 -11.24 -11.27 0.60
N TRP A 130 -10.93 -12.09 -0.42
CA TRP A 130 -11.89 -12.43 -1.46
C TRP A 130 -13.07 -13.23 -0.90
N GLU A 131 -12.81 -14.20 -0.03
CA GLU A 131 -13.86 -15.01 0.58
C GLU A 131 -14.80 -14.16 1.43
N PHE A 132 -14.27 -13.25 2.23
CA PHE A 132 -15.06 -12.29 2.98
C PHE A 132 -15.91 -11.43 2.04
N TYR A 133 -15.30 -10.75 1.05
CA TYR A 133 -16.04 -9.87 0.17
C TYR A 133 -17.11 -10.62 -0.66
N SER A 134 -16.74 -11.76 -1.24
CA SER A 134 -17.65 -12.52 -2.12
C SER A 134 -18.84 -13.15 -1.42
N LYS A 135 -18.72 -13.48 -0.12
CA LYS A 135 -19.84 -13.99 0.69
C LYS A 135 -20.79 -12.88 1.14
N ASN A 136 -20.31 -11.65 1.26
CA ASN A 136 -21.06 -10.53 1.85
C ASN A 136 -21.52 -9.49 0.80
N LYS A 137 -21.00 -9.54 -0.43
CA LYS A 137 -21.50 -8.70 -1.52
C LYS A 137 -22.93 -9.13 -1.88
N LYS A 138 -23.81 -8.15 -2.00
CA LYS A 138 -25.20 -8.34 -2.46
C LYS A 138 -25.26 -8.34 -3.98
#